data_AF-A0A512C0X9-F1
#
_entry.id   AF-A0A512C0X9-F1
#
_cell.length_a   1.000
_cell.length_b   1.000
_cell.length_c   1.000
_cell.angle_alpha   90.00
_cell.angle_beta   90.00
_cell.angle_gamma   90.00
#
_symmetry.space_group_name_H-M   'P 1'
#
loop_
_entity.id
_entity.type
_entity.pdbx_description
1 polymer ?
#
loop_
_entity_poly.entity_id
_entity_poly.type
_entity_poly.pdbx_seq_one_letter_code
_entity_poly.pdbx_strand_id
1 'polypeptide(L)' 'MENQIEHVARAFYDVQDNAAAWENASEETKELFRDDARTAIALMHEVQEQRLLEALKPLTTILPAYDVVETPANLSDAA' A
#
# COMPACT_ATOMS: atom_id res chain seq x y z
N MET A 1 0.10 -4.17 -12.09
CA MET A 1 0.94 -4.58 -10.95
C MET A 1 2.07 -5.50 -11.40
N GLU A 2 1.82 -6.50 -12.24
CA GLU A 2 2.85 -7.40 -12.79
C GLU A 2 4.06 -6.67 -13.41
N ASN A 3 3.82 -5.62 -14.20
CA ASN A 3 4.92 -4.81 -14.74
C ASN A 3 5.79 -4.15 -13.65
N GLN A 4 5.23 -3.73 -12.53
CA GLN A 4 6.01 -3.12 -11.45
C GLN A 4 6.85 -4.16 -10.72
N ILE A 5 6.27 -5.35 -10.48
CA ILE A 5 6.97 -6.50 -9.91
C ILE A 5 8.17 -6.86 -10.79
N GLU A 6 7.98 -6.96 -12.11
CA GLU A 6 9.04 -7.32 -13.06
C GLU A 6 10.18 -6.29 -13.09
N HIS A 7 9.88 -4.99 -13.03
CA HIS A 7 10.92 -3.95 -12.97
C HIS A 7 11.73 -3.99 -11.67
N VAL A 8 11.05 -4.18 -10.53
CA VAL A 8 11.74 -4.26 -9.23
C VAL A 8 12.56 -5.54 -9.14
N ALA A 9 12.04 -6.67 -9.63
CA ALA A 9 12.74 -7.94 -9.69
C ALA A 9 14.02 -7.84 -10.53
N ARG A 10 13.93 -7.23 -11.72
CA ARG A 10 15.10 -6.95 -12.59
C ARG A 10 16.14 -6.08 -11.87
N ALA A 11 15.69 -5.00 -11.21
CA ALA A 11 16.59 -4.12 -10.48
C ALA A 11 17.32 -4.83 -9.34
N PHE A 12 16.63 -5.72 -8.60
CA PHE A 12 17.26 -6.54 -7.57
C PHE A 12 18.27 -7.54 -8.15
N TYR A 13 17.90 -8.20 -9.24
CA TYR A 13 18.79 -9.14 -9.93
C TYR A 13 20.05 -8.47 -10.45
N ASP A 14 19.91 -7.32 -11.12
CA ASP A 14 21.02 -6.56 -11.70
C ASP A 14 22.04 -6.14 -10.64
N VAL A 15 21.57 -5.77 -9.44
CA VAL A 15 22.43 -5.39 -8.30
C VAL A 15 23.17 -6.60 -7.72
N GLN A 16 22.53 -7.77 -7.69
CA GLN A 16 23.09 -8.96 -7.06
C GLN A 16 24.06 -9.74 -7.97
N ASP A 17 23.74 -9.90 -9.25
CA ASP A 17 24.44 -10.83 -10.14
C ASP A 17 25.40 -10.13 -11.13
N ASN A 18 25.53 -8.81 -11.02
CA ASN A 18 26.59 -7.92 -11.54
C ASN A 18 27.21 -8.25 -12.93
N ALA A 19 26.47 -8.86 -13.86
CA ALA A 19 26.84 -9.09 -15.27
C ALA A 19 25.90 -10.05 -16.01
N ALA A 20 25.12 -10.90 -15.32
CA ALA A 20 24.20 -11.81 -16.00
C ALA A 20 22.98 -11.04 -16.52
N ALA A 21 22.63 -11.23 -17.79
CA ALA A 21 21.44 -10.63 -18.36
C ALA A 21 20.19 -11.32 -17.77
N TRP A 22 19.27 -10.54 -17.21
CA TRP A 22 17.98 -11.02 -16.69
C TRP A 22 17.29 -12.04 -17.60
N GLU A 23 17.30 -11.80 -18.92
CA GLU A 23 16.63 -12.68 -19.89
C GLU A 23 17.22 -14.10 -19.91
N ASN A 24 18.47 -14.27 -19.52
CA ASN A 24 19.17 -15.55 -19.47
C ASN A 24 19.03 -16.26 -18.12
N ALA A 25 18.50 -15.58 -17.09
CA ALA A 25 18.24 -16.20 -15.81
C ALA A 25 17.19 -17.31 -15.95
N SER A 26 17.31 -18.36 -15.14
CA SER A 26 16.29 -19.41 -15.09
C SER A 26 14.96 -18.84 -14.61
N GLU A 27 13.82 -19.41 -15.04
CA GLU A 27 12.51 -18.95 -14.53
C GLU A 27 12.36 -19.17 -13.02
N GLU A 28 13.02 -20.18 -12.46
CA GLU A 28 13.08 -20.39 -11.01
C GLU A 28 13.78 -19.20 -10.32
N THR A 29 14.93 -18.78 -10.85
CA THR A 29 15.64 -17.59 -10.37
C THR A 29 14.76 -16.34 -10.51
N LYS A 30 14.17 -16.12 -11.69
CA LYS A 30 13.30 -14.96 -11.91
C LYS A 30 12.12 -14.92 -10.94
N GLU A 31 11.52 -16.07 -10.63
CA GLU A 31 10.40 -16.13 -9.69
C GLU A 31 10.82 -15.76 -8.26
N LEU A 32 12.01 -16.15 -7.81
CA LEU A 32 12.55 -15.73 -6.50
C LEU A 32 12.64 -14.19 -6.42
N PHE A 33 13.19 -13.55 -7.45
CA PHE A 33 13.26 -12.09 -7.48
C PHE A 33 11.88 -11.43 -7.62
N ARG A 34 10.93 -12.08 -8.29
CA ARG A 34 9.53 -11.61 -8.34
C ARG A 34 8.86 -11.69 -6.96
N ASP A 35 9.13 -12.72 -6.17
CA ASP A 35 8.66 -12.83 -4.79
C ASP A 35 9.26 -11.76 -3.88
N ASP A 36 10.57 -11.50 -4.01
CA ASP A 36 11.23 -10.40 -3.29
C ASP A 36 10.64 -9.04 -3.68
N ALA A 37 10.37 -8.83 -4.98
CA ALA A 37 9.73 -7.63 -5.48
C ALA A 37 8.30 -7.45 -4.93
N ARG A 38 7.48 -8.52 -4.89
CA ARG A 38 6.14 -8.49 -4.29
C ARG A 38 6.23 -8.05 -2.82
N THR A 39 7.18 -8.62 -2.09
CA THR A 39 7.40 -8.32 -0.67
C THR A 39 7.82 -6.86 -0.46
N ALA A 40 8.78 -6.37 -1.24
CA ALA A 40 9.24 -4.99 -1.16
C ALA A 40 8.12 -3.98 -1.47
N ILE A 41 7.31 -4.25 -2.49
CA ILE A 41 6.18 -3.38 -2.86
C ILE A 41 5.14 -3.36 -1.73
N ALA A 42 4.81 -4.51 -1.13
CA ALA A 42 3.88 -4.60 -0.02
C ALA A 42 4.36 -3.78 1.19
N LEU A 43 5.63 -3.93 1.59
CA LEU A 43 6.22 -3.16 2.68
C LEU A 43 6.21 -1.65 2.42
N MET A 44 6.47 -1.23 1.18
CA MET A 44 6.41 0.19 0.82
C MET A 44 4.99 0.75 0.93
N HIS A 45 3.98 -0.02 0.54
CA HIS A 45 2.57 0.39 0.67
C HIS A 45 2.18 0.53 2.15
N GLU A 46 2.54 -0.42 3.01
CA GLU A 46 2.27 -0.36 4.45
C GLU A 46 2.93 0.87 5.09
N VAL A 47 4.19 1.12 4.77
CA VAL A 47 4.93 2.30 5.27
C VAL A 47 4.29 3.60 4.77
N GLN A 48 3.82 3.63 3.52
CA GLN A 48 3.17 4.81 2.95
C GLN A 48 1.83 5.10 3.62
N GLU A 49 1.03 4.07 3.89
CA GLU A 49 -0.22 4.18 4.64
C GLU A 49 0.05 4.68 6.07
N GLN A 50 1.04 4.12 6.75
CA GLN A 50 1.40 4.56 8.10
C GLN A 50 1.87 6.03 8.12
N ARG A 51 2.67 6.45 7.14
CA ARG A 51 3.07 7.87 7.00
C ARG A 51 1.89 8.78 6.75
N LEU A 52 0.91 8.36 5.95
CA LEU A 52 -0.32 9.11 5.71
C LEU A 52 -1.11 9.26 7.02
N LEU A 53 -1.27 8.18 7.79
CA LEU A 53 -1.95 8.22 9.08
C LEU A 53 -1.25 9.17 10.07
N GLU A 54 0.09 9.10 10.18
CA GLU A 54 0.87 10.02 11.00
C GLU A 54 0.71 11.49 10.55
N ALA A 55 0.69 11.75 9.24
CA ALA A 55 0.50 13.09 8.70
C ALA A 55 -0.93 13.63 8.94
N LEU A 56 -1.92 12.76 9.06
CA LEU A 56 -3.32 13.12 9.31
C LEU A 56 -3.68 13.23 10.81
N LYS A 57 -2.88 12.69 11.74
CA LYS A 57 -3.06 12.85 13.20
C LYS A 57 -3.33 14.30 13.67
N PRO A 58 -2.61 15.33 13.19
CA PRO A 58 -2.92 16.70 13.60
C PRO A 58 -4.30 17.20 13.14
N LEU A 59 -4.87 16.63 12.07
CA LEU A 59 -6.19 17.02 11.56
C LEU A 59 -7.34 16.31 12.29
N THR A 60 -7.15 15.06 12.72
CA THR A 60 -8.16 14.31 13.48
C THR A 60 -8.27 14.74 14.94
N THR A 61 -7.24 15.40 15.49
CA THR A 61 -7.25 15.94 16.86
C THR A 61 -8.09 17.23 16.97
N ILE A 62 -8.38 17.90 15.85
CA ILE A 62 -9.05 19.21 15.82
C ILE A 62 -10.55 19.11 15.49
N LEU A 63 -11.02 17.99 14.94
CA LEU A 63 -12.45 17.78 14.75
C LEU A 63 -13.06 17.42 16.12
N PRO A 64 -13.89 18.28 16.75
CA PRO A 64 -14.73 17.81 17.84
C PRO A 64 -15.53 16.63 17.29
N ALA A 65 -15.71 15.58 18.10
CA ALA A 65 -16.64 14.51 17.79
C ALA A 65 -17.92 15.18 17.30
N TYR A 66 -18.25 14.99 16.02
CA TYR A 66 -19.57 15.36 15.55
C TYR A 66 -20.51 14.50 16.39
N ASP A 67 -21.12 15.10 17.41
CA ASP A 67 -22.28 14.52 18.05
C ASP A 67 -23.24 14.27 16.91
N VAL A 68 -23.46 12.99 16.61
CA VAL A 68 -24.54 12.56 15.76
C VAL A 68 -25.78 13.10 16.46
N VAL A 69 -26.29 14.22 15.97
CA VAL A 69 -27.60 14.72 16.38
C VAL A 69 -28.55 13.62 15.94
N GLU A 70 -28.90 12.73 16.87
CA GLU A 70 -30.06 11.87 16.73
C GLU A 70 -31.22 12.82 16.51
N THR A 71 -31.64 12.97 15.25
CA THR A 71 -32.91 13.61 14.92
C THR A 71 -33.96 12.89 15.74
N PRO A 72 -34.64 13.54 16.71
CA PRO A 72 -35.77 12.89 17.35
C PRO A 72 -36.86 12.77 16.28
N ALA A 73 -37.06 11.55 15.80
CA ALA A 73 -38.26 11.19 15.08
C ALA A 73 -39.41 11.26 16.09
N ASN A 74 -39.99 12.44 16.29
CA ASN A 74 -41.21 12.55 17.07
C ASN A 74 -42.27 13.38 16.35
N LEU A 75 -43.40 12.68 16.15
CA LEU A 75 -44.77 13.15 16.14
C LEU A 75 -45.25 13.81 14.83
N SER A 76 -45.53 12.94 13.84
CA SER A 76 -46.69 13.14 12.98
C SER A 76 -47.86 12.35 13.55
N ASP A 77 -48.44 12.86 14.63
CA ASP A 77 -49.81 12.54 15.04
C ASP A 77 -50.47 13.87 15.43
N ALA A 78 -51.00 14.57 14.43
CA ALA A 78 -52.00 15.65 14.56
C ALA A 78 -52.37 16.23 13.19
N ALA A 79 -53.45 15.73 12.59
CA ALA A 79 -54.61 16.50 12.10
C ALA A 79 -55.53 15.62 11.26
#